data_AF-A0A1T4X7F3-F1
#
_entry.id   AF-A0A1T4X7F3-F1
#
_cell.length_a   1.000
_cell.length_b   1.000
_cell.length_c   1.000
_cell.angle_alpha   90.00
_cell.angle_beta   90.00
_cell.angle_gamma   90.00
#
_symmetry.space_group_name_H-M   'P 1'
#
loop_
_entity.id
_entity.type
_entity.pdbx_description
1 polymer ?
#
loop_
_entity_poly.entity_id
_entity_poly.type
_entity_poly.pdbx_seq_one_letter_code
_entity_poly.pdbx_strand_id
1 'polypeptide(L)' 'MTRVTLTLNKPLADSLREEAASEDRTVSSIARRAFKQYFEAKKATPTPRRKRKEAQP' A
#
# COMPACT_ATOMS: atom_id res chain seq x y z
N MET A 1 -0.87 -11.42 17.40
CA MET A 1 -0.33 -11.25 16.03
C MET A 1 -1.49 -11.37 15.06
N THR A 2 -1.85 -10.30 14.34
CA THR A 2 -3.03 -10.31 13.46
C THR A 2 -2.70 -10.98 12.14
N ARG A 3 -3.44 -12.03 11.78
CA ARG A 3 -3.29 -12.71 10.48
C ARG A 3 -4.28 -12.10 9.50
N VAL A 4 -3.80 -11.71 8.33
CA VAL A 4 -4.62 -11.17 7.23
C VAL A 4 -4.45 -12.08 6.03
N THR A 5 -5.56 -12.46 5.41
CA THR A 5 -5.58 -13.23 4.16
C THR A 5 -5.85 -12.26 3.02
N LEU A 6 -5.02 -12.30 1.98
CA LEU A 6 -5.15 -11.44 0.80
C LEU A 6 -5.48 -12.30 -0.40
N THR A 7 -6.56 -11.94 -1.10
CA THR A 7 -6.92 -12.54 -2.38
C THR A 7 -6.42 -11.62 -3.48
N LEU A 8 -5.43 -12.09 -4.24
CA LEU A 8 -4.83 -11.34 -5.34
C LEU A 8 -5.26 -11.97 -6.67
N ASN A 9 -5.38 -11.14 -7.71
CA ASN A 9 -5.51 -11.68 -9.05
C ASN A 9 -4.21 -12.39 -9.46
N LYS A 10 -4.31 -13.34 -10.38
CA LYS A 10 -3.17 -14.13 -10.86
C LYS A 10 -1.96 -13.27 -11.30
N PRO A 11 -2.12 -12.21 -12.13
CA PRO A 11 -0.97 -11.42 -12.56
C PRO A 11 -0.26 -10.69 -11.41
N LEU A 12 -0.97 -10.12 -10.42
CA LEU A 12 -0.32 -9.52 -9.25
C LEU A 12 0.42 -10.55 -8.40
N ALA A 13 -0.16 -11.75 -8.24
CA ALA A 13 0.49 -12.81 -7.49
C ALA A 13 1.78 -13.28 -8.17
N ASP A 14 1.80 -13.34 -9.49
CA ASP A 14 2.98 -13.73 -10.27
C ASP A 14 4.07 -12.65 -10.18
N SER A 15 3.73 -11.36 -10.34
CA SER A 15 4.71 -10.27 -10.16
C SER A 15 5.34 -10.25 -8.77
N LEU A 16 4.53 -10.47 -7.71
CA LEU A 16 5.07 -10.54 -6.34
C LEU A 16 5.97 -11.75 -6.11
N ARG A 17 5.74 -12.87 -6.82
CA ARG A 17 6.60 -14.05 -6.74
C ARG A 17 7.92 -13.82 -7.46
N GLU A 18 7.90 -13.21 -8.64
CA GLU A 18 9.10 -12.86 -9.38
C GLU A 18 10.00 -11.88 -8.60
N GLU A 19 9.38 -10.86 -7.99
CA GLU A 19 10.09 -9.89 -7.16
C GLU A 19 10.66 -10.55 -5.88
N ALA A 20 9.88 -11.42 -5.24
CA ALA A 20 10.33 -12.20 -4.09
C ALA A 20 11.52 -13.12 -4.42
N ALA A 21 11.48 -13.78 -5.58
CA ALA A 21 12.58 -14.62 -6.05
C ALA A 21 13.84 -13.80 -6.37
N SER A 22 13.67 -12.58 -6.91
CA SER A 22 14.77 -11.69 -7.26
C SER A 22 15.48 -11.10 -6.05
N GLU A 23 14.74 -10.77 -4.98
CA GLU A 23 15.30 -10.22 -3.74
C GLU A 23 15.74 -11.28 -2.70
N ASP A 24 15.60 -12.58 -3.01
CA ASP A 24 15.76 -13.70 -2.06
C ASP A 24 14.95 -13.50 -0.76
N ARG A 25 13.68 -13.14 -0.94
CA ARG A 25 12.74 -12.82 0.15
C ARG A 25 11.43 -13.58 -0.02
N THR A 26 10.63 -13.59 1.05
CA THR A 26 9.28 -14.17 0.96
C THR A 26 8.31 -13.17 0.34
N VAL A 27 7.32 -13.69 -0.41
CA VAL A 27 6.20 -12.88 -0.96
C VAL A 27 5.55 -12.01 0.12
N SER A 28 5.42 -12.52 1.35
CA SER A 28 4.84 -11.77 2.46
C SER A 28 5.70 -10.58 2.92
N SER A 29 7.02 -10.69 2.83
CA SER A 29 7.96 -9.60 3.13
C SER A 29 7.83 -8.48 2.09
N ILE A 30 7.82 -8.84 0.81
CA ILE A 30 7.63 -7.90 -0.30
C ILE A 30 6.28 -7.19 -0.19
N ALA A 31 5.20 -7.94 0.02
CA ALA A 31 3.86 -7.36 0.18
C ALA A 31 3.80 -6.37 1.35
N ARG A 32 4.38 -6.71 2.52
CA ARG A 32 4.43 -5.78 3.66
C ARG A 32 5.20 -4.50 3.35
N ARG A 33 6.32 -4.59 2.63
CA ARG A 33 7.11 -3.44 2.20
C ARG A 33 6.30 -2.54 1.26
N ALA A 34 5.63 -3.13 0.27
CA ALA A 34 4.78 -2.42 -0.67
C ALA A 34 3.62 -1.69 0.04
N PHE A 35 2.92 -2.36 0.97
CA PHE A 35 1.87 -1.72 1.77
C PHE A 35 2.43 -0.57 2.61
N LYS A 36 3.58 -0.77 3.26
CA LYS A 36 4.21 0.28 4.08
C LYS A 36 4.53 1.52 3.23
N GLN A 37 5.16 1.34 2.07
CA GLN A 37 5.47 2.43 1.14
C GLN A 37 4.20 3.15 0.66
N TYR A 38 3.16 2.40 0.31
CA TYR A 38 1.87 2.98 -0.10
C TYR A 38 1.25 3.85 1.02
N PHE A 39 1.19 3.34 2.25
CA PHE A 39 0.63 4.09 3.38
C PHE A 39 1.50 5.28 3.80
N GLU A 40 2.82 5.17 3.72
CA GLU A 40 3.73 6.30 3.96
C GLU A 40 3.56 7.40 2.90
N ALA A 41 3.48 7.03 1.62
CA ALA A 41 3.20 7.97 0.52
C ALA A 41 1.82 8.66 0.66
N LYS A 42 0.79 7.89 1.06
CA LYS A 42 -0.55 8.43 1.35
C LYS A 42 -0.59 9.36 2.55
N LYS A 43 0.23 9.13 3.58
CA LYS A 43 0.34 10.03 4.74
C LYS A 43 1.10 11.32 4.38
N ALA A 44 2.05 11.24 3.45
CA ALA A 44 2.85 12.37 2.99
C ALA A 44 2.07 13.33 2.06
N THR A 45 0.95 12.88 1.47
CA THR A 45 0.04 13.77 0.74
C THR A 45 -0.93 14.39 1.75
N PRO A 46 -0.79 15.68 2.11
CA PRO A 46 -1.79 16.32 2.95
C PRO A 46 -3.07 16.36 2.13
N THR A 47 -4.07 15.58 2.54
CA THR A 47 -5.44 15.77 2.04
C THR A 47 -5.72 17.26 2.21
N PRO A 48 -5.97 18.04 1.12
CA PRO A 48 -6.29 19.43 1.28
C PRO A 48 -7.54 19.47 2.14
N ARG A 49 -7.39 19.88 3.41
CA ARG A 49 -8.52 20.22 4.26
C ARG A 49 -9.22 21.31 3.48
N ARG A 50 -10.33 20.94 2.85
CA ARG A 50 -11.26 21.83 2.16
C ARG A 50 -11.61 22.85 3.24
N LYS A 51 -10.91 23.99 3.29
CA LYS A 51 -11.31 25.10 4.14
C LYS A 51 -12.71 25.40 3.64
N ARG A 52 -13.72 25.10 4.48
CA ARG A 52 -15.04 25.68 4.31
C ARG A 52 -14.76 27.17 4.20
N LYS A 53 -14.89 27.73 3.00
CA LYS A 53 -15.31 29.12 2.89
C LYS A 53 -16.68 29.11 3.56
N GLU A 54 -16.72 29.41 4.85
CA GLU A 54 -17.90 30.03 5.42
C GLU A 54 -18.01 31.37 4.71
N ALA A 55 -18.74 31.30 3.60
CA ALA A 55 -19.33 32.43 2.96
C ALA A 55 -20.47 32.89 3.84
N GLN A 56 -20.39 34.17 4.21
CA GLN A 56 -21.48 35.10 4.47
C GLN A 56 -22.23 34.98 5.81
N PRO A 57 -22.90 36.06 6.26
CA PRO A 57 -22.92 37.44 5.75
C PRO A 57 -22.19 38.46 6.66
#